data_AF-A0AAN9BWT8-F1
#
_entry.id   AF-A0AAN9BWT8-F1
#
_cell.length_a   1.000
_cell.length_b   1.000
_cell.length_c   1.000
_cell.angle_alpha   90.00
_cell.angle_beta   90.00
_cell.angle_gamma   90.00
#
_symmetry.space_group_name_H-M   'P 1'
#
loop_
_entity.id
_entity.type
_entity.pdbx_description
1 polymer ?
#
loop_
_entity_poly.entity_id
_entity_poly.type
_entity_poly.pdbx_seq_one_letter_code
_entity_poly.pdbx_strand_id
1 'polypeptide(L)'
;MDKSLLSCMTVNKITISLLIVLVVSIALFPLVWKPLDCKCPTKFSEENCQYANAYCWTRDLRDTDSVGQAWRDSVENVQFGQEFGPRVFVSFFVVAVLLLLPHYIKPESTIYLTAVFGTILAFLWLDFTLQTSFAKWGWHRFQQIWTHDSKTWHIFTQEKACNFKEPAVFYTVNAEDHEHTENSEDPEYTKNVDVLTLQCALTVNAWSEGMFLVLWVGLVLSGLFNFRKLVIAVFK
;
A
#
# COMPACT_ATOMS: atom_id res chain seq x y z
N MET A 1 2.50 -28.04 32.38
CA MET A 1 2.37 -26.83 31.56
C MET A 1 1.00 -26.24 31.81
N ASP A 2 0.95 -25.03 32.34
CA ASP A 2 -0.27 -24.43 32.87
C ASP A 2 -1.26 -24.10 31.72
N LYS A 3 -2.56 -24.40 31.88
CA LYS A 3 -3.57 -24.17 30.81
C LYS A 3 -3.66 -22.69 30.40
N SER A 4 -3.32 -21.78 31.32
CA SER A 4 -3.21 -20.33 31.10
C SER A 4 -2.15 -19.98 30.07
N LEU A 5 -0.98 -20.64 30.15
CA LEU A 5 0.15 -20.45 29.25
C LEU A 5 -0.18 -20.91 27.82
N LEU A 6 -0.87 -22.06 27.71
CA LEU A 6 -1.27 -22.61 26.41
C LEU A 6 -2.18 -21.64 25.63
N SER A 7 -3.10 -20.96 26.33
CA SER A 7 -4.05 -20.03 25.70
C SER A 7 -3.40 -18.74 25.18
N CYS A 8 -2.38 -18.20 25.87
CA CYS A 8 -1.60 -17.05 25.39
C CYS A 8 -0.87 -17.37 24.09
N MET A 9 -0.23 -18.53 24.06
CA MET A 9 0.46 -19.03 22.88
C MET A 9 -0.49 -19.28 21.71
N THR A 10 -1.76 -19.63 21.95
CA THR A 10 -2.73 -19.86 20.87
C THR A 10 -3.02 -18.58 20.09
N VAL A 11 -3.23 -17.44 20.76
CA VAL A 11 -3.56 -16.17 20.09
C VAL A 11 -2.38 -15.69 19.23
N ASN A 12 -1.16 -15.66 19.79
CA ASN A 12 0.02 -15.27 19.02
C ASN A 12 0.25 -16.21 17.83
N LYS A 13 0.06 -17.53 18.00
CA LYS A 13 0.16 -18.49 16.90
C LYS A 13 -0.86 -18.22 15.80
N ILE A 14 -2.10 -17.91 16.14
CA ILE A 14 -3.14 -17.55 15.15
C ILE A 14 -2.72 -16.27 14.41
N THR A 15 -2.27 -15.24 15.11
CA THR A 15 -1.79 -13.99 14.49
C THR A 15 -0.59 -14.22 13.58
N ILE A 16 0.36 -15.07 13.99
CA ILE A 16 1.52 -15.44 13.17
C ILE A 16 1.08 -16.24 11.93
N SER A 17 0.16 -17.20 12.07
CA SER A 17 -0.40 -17.92 10.93
C SER A 17 -1.11 -16.99 9.96
N LEU A 18 -1.89 -16.04 10.46
CA LEU A 18 -2.54 -15.00 9.66
C LEU A 18 -1.50 -14.15 8.91
N LEU A 19 -0.45 -13.70 9.58
CA LEU A 19 0.67 -12.97 8.97
C LEU A 19 1.32 -13.75 7.83
N ILE A 20 1.58 -15.04 8.02
CA ILE A 20 2.16 -15.91 6.98
C ILE A 20 1.20 -15.99 5.78
N VAL A 21 -0.09 -16.21 6.00
CA VAL A 21 -1.10 -16.24 4.92
C VAL A 21 -1.14 -14.92 4.18
N LEU A 22 -1.09 -13.79 4.89
CA LEU A 22 -1.05 -12.45 4.28
C LEU A 22 0.22 -12.28 3.44
N VAL A 23 1.41 -12.60 3.97
CA VAL A 23 2.69 -12.53 3.22
C VAL A 23 2.64 -13.36 1.94
N VAL A 24 2.17 -14.61 2.03
CA VAL A 24 2.03 -15.48 0.86
C VAL A 24 1.03 -14.88 -0.14
N SER A 25 -0.08 -14.32 0.35
CA SER A 25 -1.05 -13.65 -0.52
C SER A 25 -0.44 -12.44 -1.24
N ILE A 26 0.45 -11.67 -0.58
CA ILE A 26 1.15 -10.52 -1.20
C ILE A 26 2.11 -11.01 -2.28
N ALA A 27 2.83 -12.10 -2.01
CA ALA A 27 3.74 -12.68 -2.98
C ALA A 27 3.02 -13.25 -4.21
N LEU A 28 1.81 -13.78 -4.02
CA LEU A 28 0.99 -14.35 -5.11
C LEU A 28 0.15 -13.31 -5.86
N PHE A 29 -0.12 -12.14 -5.26
CA PHE A 29 -0.97 -11.11 -5.85
C PHE A 29 -0.56 -10.70 -7.29
N PRO A 30 0.73 -10.47 -7.60
CA PRO A 30 1.16 -10.12 -8.96
C PRO A 30 0.89 -11.19 -10.02
N LEU A 31 0.65 -12.45 -9.62
CA LEU A 31 0.35 -13.54 -10.55
C LEU A 31 -1.11 -13.54 -11.01
N VAL A 32 -2.01 -12.97 -10.20
CA VAL A 32 -3.46 -13.03 -10.42
C VAL A 32 -4.00 -11.68 -10.89
N TRP A 33 -3.38 -10.58 -10.47
CA TRP A 33 -3.90 -9.24 -10.68
C TRP A 33 -2.90 -8.31 -11.36
N LYS A 34 -3.41 -7.49 -12.30
CA LYS A 34 -2.66 -6.36 -12.84
C LYS A 34 -2.58 -5.27 -11.76
N PRO A 35 -1.38 -4.82 -11.36
CA PRO A 35 -1.24 -3.90 -10.24
C PRO A 35 -1.75 -2.49 -10.52
N LEU A 36 -1.85 -2.14 -11.80
CA LEU A 36 -2.34 -0.87 -12.31
C LEU A 36 -3.14 -1.15 -13.59
N ASP A 37 -4.31 -0.55 -13.70
CA ASP A 37 -5.12 -0.58 -14.92
C ASP A 37 -5.50 0.85 -15.31
N CYS A 38 -4.88 1.37 -16.39
CA CYS A 38 -5.17 2.70 -16.90
C CYS A 38 -6.19 2.65 -18.03
N LYS A 39 -7.11 3.61 -18.02
CA LYS A 39 -8.09 3.82 -19.07
C LYS A 39 -7.41 4.48 -20.28
N CYS A 40 -6.91 3.65 -21.19
CA CYS A 40 -6.26 4.11 -22.42
C CYS A 40 -7.29 4.68 -23.42
N PRO A 41 -6.92 5.71 -24.22
CA PRO A 41 -7.76 6.18 -25.32
C PRO A 41 -8.04 5.06 -26.33
N THR A 42 -9.20 5.10 -26.97
CA THR A 42 -9.61 4.08 -27.96
C THR A 42 -8.70 4.01 -29.19
N LYS A 43 -7.88 5.05 -29.44
CA LYS A 43 -6.90 5.10 -30.54
C LYS A 43 -5.61 4.34 -30.24
N PHE A 44 -5.34 3.99 -28.97
CA PHE A 44 -4.12 3.30 -28.59
C PHE A 44 -4.21 1.83 -28.99
N SER A 45 -3.15 1.29 -29.59
CA SER A 45 -2.99 -0.16 -29.72
C SER A 45 -2.86 -0.79 -28.33
N GLU A 46 -3.10 -2.10 -28.24
CA GLU A 46 -2.94 -2.84 -26.99
C GLU A 46 -1.50 -2.73 -26.44
N GLU A 47 -0.50 -2.76 -27.32
CA GLU A 47 0.91 -2.59 -26.98
C GLU A 47 1.19 -1.19 -26.39
N ASN A 48 0.62 -0.14 -26.97
CA ASN A 48 0.76 1.23 -26.44
C ASN A 48 0.10 1.37 -25.07
N CYS A 49 -1.02 0.68 -24.85
CA CYS A 49 -1.68 0.68 -23.55
C CYS A 49 -0.86 -0.08 -22.50
N GLN A 50 -0.25 -1.22 -22.85
CA GLN A 50 0.67 -1.94 -21.97
C GLN A 50 1.92 -1.10 -21.63
N TYR A 51 2.48 -0.39 -22.61
CA TYR A 51 3.58 0.54 -22.39
C TYR A 51 3.18 1.70 -21.47
N ALA A 52 2.02 2.31 -21.70
CA ALA A 52 1.50 3.38 -20.85
C ALA A 52 1.27 2.92 -19.40
N ASN A 53 0.71 1.72 -19.20
CA ASN A 53 0.56 1.10 -17.88
C ASN A 53 1.93 0.90 -17.19
N ALA A 54 2.92 0.36 -17.89
CA ALA A 54 4.26 0.16 -17.35
C ALA A 54 4.97 1.49 -17.04
N TYR A 55 4.79 2.50 -17.90
CA TYR A 55 5.29 3.85 -17.69
C TYR A 55 4.69 4.49 -16.44
N CYS A 56 3.36 4.42 -16.30
CA CYS A 56 2.64 4.98 -15.17
C CYS A 56 2.90 4.24 -13.86
N TRP A 57 3.24 2.95 -13.92
CA TRP A 57 3.68 2.19 -12.75
C TRP A 57 5.04 2.63 -12.21
N THR A 58 5.95 3.05 -13.10
CA THR A 58 7.32 3.46 -12.75
C THR A 58 7.46 4.95 -12.44
N ARG A 59 6.40 5.74 -12.64
CA ARG A 59 6.36 7.20 -12.44
C ARG A 59 5.39 7.58 -11.32
N ASP A 60 5.61 8.76 -10.73
CA ASP A 60 4.73 9.27 -9.68
C ASP A 60 3.32 9.56 -10.23
N LEU A 61 2.33 8.82 -9.71
CA LEU A 61 0.90 9.06 -9.92
C LEU A 61 0.45 10.26 -9.07
N ARG A 62 -0.38 11.14 -9.65
CA ARG A 62 -0.94 12.32 -8.98
C ARG A 62 -2.46 12.20 -8.84
N ASP A 63 -3.03 12.72 -7.77
CA ASP A 63 -4.50 12.72 -7.61
C ASP A 63 -5.17 13.73 -8.54
N THR A 64 -6.22 13.30 -9.25
CA THR A 64 -6.95 14.07 -10.27
C THR A 64 -7.64 15.31 -9.74
N ASP A 65 -8.07 15.29 -8.48
CA ASP A 65 -8.96 16.31 -7.91
C ASP A 65 -8.23 17.61 -7.56
N SER A 66 -6.91 17.65 -7.76
CA SER A 66 -6.02 18.67 -7.22
C SER A 66 -5.23 19.46 -8.28
N VAL A 67 -5.50 19.23 -9.58
CA VAL A 67 -4.80 19.85 -10.71
C VAL A 67 -4.87 21.41 -10.68
N GLY A 68 -5.81 21.99 -9.92
CA GLY A 68 -5.92 23.43 -9.72
C GLY A 68 -5.11 24.06 -8.57
N GLN A 69 -4.73 23.32 -7.51
CA GLN A 69 -4.16 23.93 -6.28
C GLN A 69 -3.00 23.16 -5.61
N ALA A 70 -2.63 21.95 -6.05
CA ALA A 70 -1.69 21.06 -5.35
C ALA A 70 -0.21 21.13 -5.72
N TRP A 71 0.26 22.15 -6.47
CA TRP A 71 1.70 22.27 -6.75
C TRP A 71 2.56 22.58 -5.51
N ARG A 72 1.97 22.99 -4.37
CA ARG A 72 2.73 23.39 -3.17
C ARG A 72 2.78 22.38 -2.02
N ASP A 73 1.88 21.40 -1.98
CA ASP A 73 1.82 20.39 -0.90
C ASP A 73 2.14 18.95 -1.37
N SER A 74 2.40 18.75 -2.67
CA SER A 74 2.67 17.45 -3.31
C SER A 74 4.09 16.90 -3.06
N VAL A 75 4.60 16.99 -1.82
CA VAL A 75 5.90 16.44 -1.39
C VAL A 75 5.76 15.33 -0.34
N GLU A 76 4.55 14.90 0.02
CA GLU A 76 4.35 13.57 0.60
C GLU A 76 4.40 12.51 -0.51
N ASN A 77 5.62 12.34 -1.04
CA ASN A 77 6.02 11.35 -2.02
C ASN A 77 5.81 9.93 -1.48
N VAL A 78 4.60 9.39 -1.61
CA VAL A 78 4.43 7.95 -1.42
C VAL A 78 4.88 7.24 -2.69
N GLN A 79 6.18 6.93 -2.76
CA GLN A 79 6.79 6.05 -3.77
C GLN A 79 6.26 4.61 -3.59
N PHE A 80 5.00 4.38 -3.93
CA PHE A 80 4.34 3.07 -3.85
C PHE A 80 5.00 2.02 -4.75
N GLY A 81 5.68 2.42 -5.83
CA GLY A 81 6.04 1.53 -6.93
C GLY A 81 7.28 0.64 -6.73
N GLN A 82 8.31 1.09 -6.00
CA GLN A 82 9.56 0.32 -5.89
C GLN A 82 9.95 -0.06 -4.46
N GLU A 83 9.71 0.81 -3.48
CA GLU A 83 10.20 0.54 -2.12
C GLU A 83 9.13 -0.06 -1.20
N PHE A 84 7.85 0.17 -1.51
CA PHE A 84 6.76 -0.26 -0.64
C PHE A 84 6.68 -1.79 -0.51
N GLY A 85 6.73 -2.52 -1.62
CA GLY A 85 6.64 -3.98 -1.62
C GLY A 85 7.66 -4.65 -0.69
N PRO A 86 8.97 -4.49 -0.95
CA PRO A 86 10.02 -5.07 -0.11
C PRO A 86 9.92 -4.65 1.37
N ARG A 87 9.60 -3.37 1.64
CA ARG A 87 9.43 -2.86 3.01
C ARG A 87 8.28 -3.57 3.74
N VAL A 88 7.14 -3.80 3.08
CA VAL A 88 6.01 -4.52 3.68
C VAL A 88 6.38 -5.97 4.01
N PHE A 89 7.06 -6.67 3.10
CA PHE A 89 7.51 -8.04 3.36
C PHE A 89 8.46 -8.14 4.56
N VAL A 90 9.48 -7.29 4.61
CA VAL A 90 10.43 -7.23 5.73
C VAL A 90 9.68 -6.89 7.01
N SER A 91 8.72 -5.97 6.95
CA SER A 91 7.95 -5.56 8.13
C SER A 91 7.09 -6.68 8.69
N PHE A 92 6.41 -7.43 7.84
CA PHE A 92 5.59 -8.56 8.28
C PHE A 92 6.45 -9.68 8.87
N PHE A 93 7.64 -9.90 8.30
CA PHE A 93 8.61 -10.83 8.87
C PHE A 93 9.09 -10.40 10.25
N VAL A 94 9.49 -9.13 10.41
CA VAL A 94 9.92 -8.58 11.71
C VAL A 94 8.81 -8.68 12.74
N VAL A 95 7.57 -8.31 12.39
CA VAL A 95 6.41 -8.45 13.27
C VAL A 95 6.19 -9.91 13.68
N ALA A 96 6.28 -10.86 12.75
CA ALA A 96 6.15 -12.28 13.07
C ALA A 96 7.23 -12.75 14.06
N VAL A 97 8.49 -12.33 13.87
CA VAL A 97 9.59 -12.63 14.80
C VAL A 97 9.35 -12.01 16.18
N LEU A 98 8.88 -10.75 16.24
CA LEU A 98 8.55 -10.07 17.49
C LEU A 98 7.44 -10.77 18.28
N LEU A 99 6.42 -11.29 17.59
CA LEU A 99 5.35 -12.06 18.21
C LEU A 99 5.77 -13.49 18.59
N LEU A 100 6.82 -14.02 17.96
CA LEU A 100 7.35 -15.36 18.23
C LEU A 100 8.34 -15.38 19.40
N LEU A 101 9.06 -14.28 19.66
CA LEU A 101 10.04 -14.12 20.75
C LEU A 101 9.59 -14.67 22.12
N PRO A 102 8.36 -14.40 22.61
CA PRO A 102 7.90 -14.90 23.91
C PRO A 102 7.91 -16.42 24.03
N HIS A 103 7.89 -17.17 22.91
CA HIS A 103 7.97 -18.63 22.93
C HIS A 103 9.37 -19.17 23.27
N TYR A 104 10.40 -18.38 23.02
CA TYR A 104 11.79 -18.78 23.25
C TYR A 104 12.35 -18.30 24.59
N ILE A 105 11.67 -17.35 25.25
CA ILE A 105 12.10 -16.79 26.52
C ILE A 105 11.62 -17.67 27.68
N LYS A 106 12.55 -18.08 28.54
CA LYS A 106 12.30 -18.65 29.88
C LYS A 106 12.86 -17.66 30.92
N PRO A 107 12.25 -17.47 32.11
CA PRO A 107 11.22 -18.26 32.80
C PRO A 107 9.75 -17.86 32.51
N GLU A 108 8.77 -18.66 32.98
CA GLU A 108 7.33 -18.48 32.66
C GLU A 108 6.75 -17.10 33.03
N SER A 109 7.25 -16.46 34.09
CA SER A 109 6.77 -15.16 34.54
C SER A 109 7.08 -14.03 33.55
N THR A 110 8.15 -14.15 32.76
CA THR A 110 8.53 -13.12 31.78
C THR A 110 7.80 -13.27 30.45
N ILE A 111 7.09 -14.39 30.21
CA ILE A 111 6.40 -14.66 28.95
C ILE A 111 5.28 -13.63 28.69
N TYR A 112 4.48 -13.29 29.69
CA TYR A 112 3.39 -12.32 29.51
C TYR A 112 3.92 -10.90 29.27
N LEU A 113 4.96 -10.51 30.01
CA LEU A 113 5.59 -9.21 29.86
C LEU A 113 6.23 -9.07 28.47
N THR A 114 6.95 -10.10 28.02
CA THR A 114 7.58 -10.13 26.70
C THR A 114 6.55 -10.20 25.57
N ALA A 115 5.40 -10.86 25.75
CA ALA A 115 4.32 -10.85 24.77
C ALA A 115 3.66 -9.47 24.62
N VAL A 116 3.41 -8.76 25.72
CA VAL A 116 2.90 -7.39 25.68
C VAL A 116 3.93 -6.47 25.01
N PHE A 117 5.19 -6.54 25.43
CA PHE A 117 6.25 -5.73 24.86
C PHE A 117 6.48 -6.01 23.37
N GLY A 118 6.47 -7.29 22.96
CA GLY A 118 6.57 -7.69 21.55
C GLY A 118 5.42 -7.16 20.70
N THR A 119 4.20 -7.12 21.25
CA THR A 119 3.05 -6.52 20.55
C THR A 119 3.21 -5.01 20.39
N ILE A 120 3.67 -4.31 21.44
CA ILE A 120 3.94 -2.85 21.38
C ILE A 120 5.03 -2.56 20.35
N LEU A 121 6.14 -3.30 20.38
CA LEU A 121 7.22 -3.16 19.40
C LEU A 121 6.74 -3.44 17.97
N ALA A 122 5.83 -4.40 17.77
CA ALA A 122 5.25 -4.66 16.46
C ALA A 122 4.44 -3.45 15.94
N PHE A 123 3.65 -2.79 16.79
CA PHE A 123 2.96 -1.55 16.41
C PHE A 123 3.93 -0.42 16.06
N LEU A 124 4.94 -0.19 16.91
CA LEU A 124 5.94 0.86 16.67
C LEU A 124 6.76 0.59 15.40
N TRP A 125 7.06 -0.67 15.12
CA TRP A 125 7.74 -1.06 13.90
C TRP A 125 6.89 -0.78 12.66
N LEU A 126 5.59 -1.11 12.70
CA LEU A 126 4.67 -0.80 11.60
C LEU A 126 4.48 0.71 11.41
N ASP A 127 4.36 1.48 12.50
CA ASP A 127 4.31 2.95 12.42
C ASP A 127 5.56 3.53 11.73
N PHE A 128 6.74 3.03 12.11
CA PHE A 128 8.01 3.48 11.52
C PHE A 128 8.14 3.10 10.05
N THR A 129 7.84 1.86 9.69
CA THR A 129 8.06 1.32 8.34
C THR A 129 7.04 1.78 7.32
N LEU A 130 5.78 1.95 7.73
CA LEU A 130 4.71 2.46 6.88
C LEU A 130 4.70 3.99 6.80
N GLN A 131 5.61 4.68 7.51
CA GLN A 131 5.71 6.14 7.57
C GLN A 131 4.38 6.86 7.86
N THR A 132 3.46 6.14 8.50
CA THR A 132 2.13 6.59 8.86
C THR A 132 1.87 6.09 10.27
N SER A 133 1.10 6.83 11.07
CA SER A 133 0.65 6.29 12.34
C SER A 133 -0.37 5.18 12.04
N PHE A 134 0.10 3.95 11.92
CA PHE A 134 -0.66 2.73 11.66
C PHE A 134 -1.76 2.54 12.71
N ALA A 135 -1.47 2.87 13.97
CA ALA A 135 -2.48 2.86 15.03
C ALA A 135 -3.64 3.85 14.75
N LYS A 136 -3.31 5.12 14.43
CA LYS A 136 -4.29 6.18 14.12
C LYS A 136 -5.03 5.89 12.81
N TRP A 137 -4.31 5.43 11.79
CA TRP A 137 -4.84 5.04 10.49
C TRP A 137 -5.85 3.90 10.63
N GLY A 138 -5.49 2.83 11.35
CA GLY A 138 -6.36 1.69 11.56
C GLY A 138 -7.62 2.04 12.33
N TRP A 139 -7.51 2.86 13.38
CA TRP A 139 -8.67 3.36 14.12
C TRP A 139 -9.60 4.21 13.22
N HIS A 140 -9.04 5.13 12.44
CA HIS A 140 -9.80 5.97 11.54
C HIS A 140 -10.53 5.15 10.46
N ARG A 141 -9.83 4.19 9.83
CA ARG A 141 -10.44 3.28 8.85
C ARG A 141 -11.52 2.40 9.47
N PHE A 142 -11.27 1.86 10.66
CA PHE A 142 -12.26 1.07 11.40
C PHE A 142 -13.52 1.91 11.69
N GLN A 143 -13.36 3.15 12.15
CA GLN A 143 -14.49 4.06 12.38
C GLN A 143 -15.28 4.34 11.10
N GLN A 144 -14.60 4.64 9.98
CA GLN A 144 -15.26 4.88 8.69
C GLN A 144 -16.14 3.70 8.27
N ILE A 145 -15.62 2.48 8.40
CA ILE A 145 -16.36 1.25 8.09
C ILE A 145 -17.53 1.05 9.05
N TRP A 146 -17.32 1.29 10.34
CA TRP A 146 -18.35 1.12 11.38
C TRP A 146 -19.52 2.09 11.24
N THR A 147 -19.25 3.35 10.85
CA THR A 147 -20.29 4.38 10.74
C THR A 147 -21.19 4.23 9.51
N HIS A 148 -21.04 3.14 8.74
CA HIS A 148 -22.00 2.69 7.73
C HIS A 148 -22.40 3.77 6.69
N ASP A 149 -21.52 4.71 6.37
CA ASP A 149 -21.79 5.59 5.23
C ASP A 149 -21.58 4.78 3.96
N SER A 150 -22.66 4.28 3.35
CA SER A 150 -22.62 3.45 2.14
C SER A 150 -21.87 4.11 0.97
N LYS A 151 -21.64 5.42 1.01
CA LYS A 151 -20.82 6.14 0.02
C LYS A 151 -19.31 5.90 0.18
N THR A 152 -18.86 5.37 1.31
CA THR A 152 -17.44 5.11 1.59
C THR A 152 -16.86 3.87 0.90
N TRP A 153 -17.66 3.02 0.27
CA TRP A 153 -17.13 1.87 -0.48
C TRP A 153 -16.26 2.29 -1.68
N HIS A 154 -16.48 3.48 -2.24
CA HIS A 154 -15.63 4.05 -3.30
C HIS A 154 -14.23 4.46 -2.82
N ILE A 155 -13.98 4.49 -1.49
CA ILE A 155 -12.68 4.90 -0.93
C ILE A 155 -11.56 3.92 -1.32
N PHE A 156 -11.88 2.64 -1.51
CA PHE A 156 -10.87 1.64 -1.84
C PHE A 156 -10.40 1.75 -3.30
N THR A 157 -11.22 2.30 -4.19
CA THR A 157 -10.84 2.55 -5.58
C THR A 157 -10.41 4.00 -5.74
N GLN A 158 -9.14 4.29 -5.44
CA GLN A 158 -8.57 5.59 -5.79
C GLN A 158 -8.31 5.65 -7.29
N GLU A 159 -8.99 6.56 -7.97
CA GLU A 159 -8.63 6.98 -9.32
C GLU A 159 -7.44 7.94 -9.22
N LYS A 160 -6.32 7.58 -9.84
CA LYS A 160 -5.14 8.45 -9.92
C LYS A 160 -4.90 8.86 -11.36
N ALA A 161 -4.42 10.08 -11.57
CA ALA A 161 -3.93 10.54 -12.86
C ALA A 161 -2.44 10.27 -13.03
N CYS A 162 -2.07 9.80 -14.21
CA CYS A 162 -0.71 9.72 -14.67
C CYS A 162 -0.51 10.70 -15.82
N ASN A 163 0.49 11.58 -15.72
CA ASN A 163 0.93 12.40 -16.83
C ASN A 163 1.83 11.56 -17.73
N PHE A 164 1.24 10.97 -18.76
CA PHE A 164 1.95 10.19 -19.76
C PHE A 164 2.55 11.14 -20.79
N LYS A 165 3.89 11.18 -20.85
CA LYS A 165 4.62 11.89 -21.89
C LYS A 165 4.81 10.92 -23.05
N GLU A 166 4.01 11.09 -24.10
CA GLU A 166 4.18 10.29 -25.32
C GLU A 166 5.60 10.49 -25.86
N PRO A 167 6.37 9.41 -26.12
CA PRO A 167 7.57 9.56 -26.91
C PRO A 167 7.15 10.01 -28.32
N ALA A 168 7.90 10.96 -28.89
CA ALA A 168 7.62 11.58 -30.20
C ALA A 168 7.52 10.58 -31.38
N VAL A 169 7.79 9.30 -31.13
CA VAL A 169 7.77 8.18 -32.07
C VAL A 169 6.35 7.71 -32.42
N PHE A 170 5.32 8.06 -31.64
CA PHE A 170 3.94 7.59 -31.90
C PHE A 170 3.12 8.45 -32.85
N TYR A 171 3.62 9.62 -33.23
CA TYR A 171 3.04 10.36 -34.35
C TYR A 171 3.56 9.70 -35.62
N THR A 172 2.77 8.78 -36.20
CA THR A 172 2.82 8.60 -37.64
C THR A 172 2.43 9.93 -38.24
N VAL A 173 3.43 10.77 -38.49
CA VAL A 173 3.24 11.95 -39.33
C VAL A 173 2.74 11.38 -40.65
N ASN A 174 1.45 11.51 -40.90
CA ASN A 174 0.91 11.27 -42.23
C ASN A 174 1.74 12.20 -43.12
N ALA A 175 2.53 11.61 -44.01
CA ALA A 175 3.48 12.33 -44.85
C ALA A 175 2.78 13.32 -45.83
N GLU A 176 1.45 13.43 -45.79
CA GLU A 176 0.64 14.25 -46.69
C GLU A 176 0.47 15.71 -46.24
N ASP A 177 0.81 16.10 -45.01
CA ASP A 177 0.61 17.49 -44.54
C ASP A 177 1.89 18.37 -44.55
N HIS A 178 2.99 17.90 -45.15
CA HIS A 178 4.29 18.59 -45.05
C HIS A 178 4.66 19.55 -46.20
N GLU A 179 3.81 19.78 -47.19
CA GLU A 179 4.24 20.48 -48.42
C GLU A 179 4.13 22.02 -48.43
N HIS A 180 3.81 22.70 -47.30
CA HIS A 180 3.57 24.16 -47.33
C HIS A 180 4.29 25.04 -46.29
N THR A 181 5.34 24.56 -45.62
CA THR A 181 6.03 25.37 -44.60
C THR A 181 7.55 25.39 -44.79
N GLU A 182 8.04 25.89 -45.93
CA GLU A 182 9.48 25.92 -46.24
C GLU A 182 10.20 27.26 -45.91
N ASN A 183 9.51 28.33 -45.47
CA ASN A 183 10.14 29.67 -45.40
C ASN A 183 10.04 30.43 -44.05
N SER A 184 10.00 29.75 -42.90
CA SER A 184 10.06 30.44 -41.59
C SER A 184 11.35 30.05 -40.85
N GLU A 185 12.36 30.92 -40.96
CA GLU A 185 13.65 30.87 -40.25
C GLU A 185 13.52 31.37 -38.79
N ASP A 186 12.54 30.88 -38.02
CA ASP A 186 12.44 31.18 -36.59
C ASP A 186 13.02 30.04 -35.74
N PRO A 187 14.18 30.23 -35.08
CA PRO A 187 14.86 29.18 -34.32
C PRO A 187 14.33 29.09 -32.88
N GLU A 188 13.03 28.83 -32.68
CA GLU A 188 12.55 28.45 -31.32
C GLU A 188 11.19 27.72 -31.31
N TYR A 189 10.90 26.84 -32.27
CA TYR A 189 9.73 25.96 -32.14
C TYR A 189 10.07 24.75 -31.27
N THR A 190 10.15 24.96 -29.95
CA THR A 190 10.02 23.85 -28.99
C THR A 190 8.59 23.35 -29.11
N LYS A 191 8.39 22.34 -29.97
CA LYS A 191 7.11 21.67 -30.17
C LYS A 191 6.60 21.22 -28.81
N ASN A 192 5.52 21.86 -28.34
CA ASN A 192 4.86 21.54 -27.07
C ASN A 192 4.64 20.02 -27.04
N VAL A 193 5.27 19.33 -26.09
CA VAL A 193 5.03 17.90 -25.93
C VAL A 193 3.66 17.76 -25.32
N ASP A 194 2.70 17.24 -26.10
CA ASP A 194 1.37 16.96 -25.61
C ASP A 194 1.46 15.95 -24.46
N VAL A 195 1.10 16.39 -23.26
CA VAL A 195 1.04 15.54 -22.07
C VAL A 195 -0.36 14.98 -21.99
N LEU A 196 -0.50 13.67 -22.16
CA LEU A 196 -1.77 12.98 -22.01
C LEU A 196 -1.96 12.58 -20.54
N THR A 197 -3.07 13.00 -19.93
CA THR A 197 -3.47 12.55 -18.59
C THR A 197 -4.26 11.25 -18.70
N LEU A 198 -3.71 10.16 -18.18
CA LEU A 198 -4.40 8.86 -18.09
C LEU A 198 -4.99 8.67 -16.69
N GLN A 199 -6.26 8.28 -16.62
CA GLN A 199 -6.89 7.84 -15.37
C GLN A 199 -6.55 6.37 -15.13
N CYS A 200 -5.97 6.06 -13.97
CA CYS A 200 -5.55 4.73 -13.59
C CYS A 200 -6.19 4.30 -12.28
N ALA A 201 -6.65 3.05 -12.22
CA ALA A 201 -7.12 2.41 -11.00
C ALA A 201 -5.95 1.64 -10.35
N LEU A 202 -5.61 2.01 -9.10
CA LEU A 202 -4.55 1.36 -8.34
C LEU A 202 -5.09 0.21 -7.50
N THR A 203 -5.30 -0.95 -8.13
CA THR A 203 -5.90 -2.15 -7.51
C THR A 203 -5.13 -2.66 -6.30
N VAL A 204 -3.79 -2.53 -6.32
CA VAL A 204 -2.90 -2.92 -5.21
C VAL A 204 -3.25 -2.17 -3.93
N ASN A 205 -3.67 -0.91 -4.03
CA ASN A 205 -3.95 -0.08 -2.86
C ASN A 205 -5.19 -0.56 -2.12
N ALA A 206 -6.28 -0.85 -2.84
CA ALA A 206 -7.51 -1.39 -2.26
C ALA A 206 -7.23 -2.67 -1.45
N TRP A 207 -6.43 -3.55 -2.05
CA TRP A 207 -6.10 -4.83 -1.47
C TRP A 207 -5.14 -4.70 -0.27
N SER A 208 -4.14 -3.83 -0.37
CA SER A 208 -3.19 -3.58 0.73
C SER A 208 -3.87 -2.95 1.94
N GLU A 209 -4.75 -1.97 1.74
CA GLU A 209 -5.54 -1.38 2.83
C GLU A 209 -6.38 -2.42 3.57
N GLY A 210 -7.04 -3.32 2.84
CA GLY A 210 -7.82 -4.41 3.44
C GLY A 210 -6.97 -5.34 4.32
N MET A 211 -5.79 -5.74 3.84
CA MET A 211 -4.87 -6.56 4.64
C MET A 211 -4.33 -5.83 5.86
N PHE A 212 -3.95 -4.56 5.71
CA PHE A 212 -3.45 -3.75 6.81
C PHE A 212 -4.50 -3.58 7.91
N LEU A 213 -5.78 -3.45 7.53
CA LEU A 213 -6.88 -3.42 8.49
C LEU A 213 -7.03 -4.77 9.22
N VAL A 214 -6.98 -5.89 8.49
CA VAL A 214 -7.01 -7.25 9.09
C VAL A 214 -5.85 -7.45 10.07
N LEU A 215 -4.64 -7.05 9.68
CA LEU A 215 -3.46 -7.09 10.53
C LEU A 215 -3.61 -6.20 11.77
N TRP A 216 -4.11 -4.97 11.60
CA TRP A 216 -4.35 -4.02 12.68
C TRP A 216 -5.31 -4.60 13.72
N VAL A 217 -6.46 -5.14 13.28
CA VAL A 217 -7.43 -5.79 14.18
C VAL A 217 -6.78 -6.98 14.89
N GLY A 218 -6.03 -7.82 14.18
CA GLY A 218 -5.33 -8.96 14.76
C GLY A 218 -4.33 -8.56 15.85
N LEU A 219 -3.55 -7.50 15.62
CA LEU A 219 -2.59 -6.99 16.59
C LEU A 219 -3.27 -6.34 17.82
N VAL A 220 -4.37 -5.60 17.62
CA VAL A 220 -5.16 -5.04 18.73
C VAL A 220 -5.70 -6.15 19.62
N LEU A 221 -6.32 -7.18 19.02
CA LEU A 221 -6.86 -8.33 19.76
C LEU A 221 -5.76 -9.10 20.50
N SER A 222 -4.61 -9.30 19.85
CA SER A 222 -3.42 -9.90 20.47
C SER A 222 -2.93 -9.08 21.68
N GLY A 223 -2.84 -7.76 21.53
CA GLY A 223 -2.41 -6.85 22.58
C GLY A 223 -3.34 -6.87 23.79
N LEU A 224 -4.65 -6.76 23.56
CA LEU A 224 -5.67 -6.82 24.63
C LEU A 224 -5.63 -8.16 25.37
N PHE A 225 -5.47 -9.27 24.64
CA PHE A 225 -5.40 -10.59 25.23
C PHE A 225 -4.14 -10.76 26.10
N ASN A 226 -2.98 -10.39 25.57
CA ASN A 226 -1.69 -10.48 26.27
C ASN A 226 -1.68 -9.58 27.51
N PHE A 227 -2.22 -8.36 27.40
CA PHE A 227 -2.33 -7.43 28.52
C PHE A 227 -3.23 -7.98 29.63
N ARG A 228 -4.40 -8.51 29.29
CA ARG A 228 -5.30 -9.13 30.28
C ARG A 228 -4.62 -10.27 31.04
N LYS A 229 -3.84 -11.11 30.34
CA LYS A 229 -3.09 -12.21 30.96
C LYS A 229 -1.98 -11.70 31.89
N LEU A 230 -1.26 -10.65 31.48
CA LEU A 230 -0.26 -10.00 32.31
C LEU A 230 -0.88 -9.48 33.61
N VAL A 231 -2.01 -8.78 33.54
CA VAL A 231 -2.73 -8.27 34.72
C VAL A 231 -3.09 -9.42 35.66
N ILE A 232 -3.68 -10.50 35.16
CA ILE A 232 -4.03 -11.67 35.99
C ILE A 232 -2.80 -12.29 36.65
N ALA A 233 -1.66 -12.34 35.94
CA ALA A 233 -0.42 -12.90 36.48
C ALA A 233 0.24 -12.02 37.54
N VAL A 234 0.07 -10.70 37.47
CA VAL A 234 0.64 -9.74 38.45
C VAL A 234 -0.16 -9.71 39.75
N PHE A 235 -1.48 -9.86 39.68
CA PHE A 235 -2.38 -9.76 40.84
C PHE A 235 -2.72 -11.10 41.50
N LYS A 236 -2.15 -12.21 41.02
CA LYS A 236 -2.34 -13.55 41.59
C LYS A 236 -1.07 -14.01 42.30
#